data_AF-A0A6G5QMS6-F1
#
_entry.id   AF-A0A6G5QMS6-F1
#
_cell.length_a   1.000
_cell.length_b   1.000
_cell.length_c   1.000
_cell.angle_alpha   90.00
_cell.angle_beta   90.00
_cell.angle_gamma   90.00
#
_symmetry.space_group_name_H-M   'P 1'
#
loop_
_entity.id
_entity.type
_entity.pdbx_description
1 polymer ?
#
loop_
_entity_poly.entity_id
_entity_poly.type
_entity_poly.pdbx_seq_one_letter_code
_entity_poly.pdbx_strand_id
1 'polypeptide(L)'
;MPKQIEHDLHGYVAFFVLPVFAFVNAGISLKGIGLEQIFHPVSLGVILGLFAGKQLGVFGFCFLAIKFKLAKLPKYCNPAQFYGLCLLTGTIFTMSLFINSLSYHDTYEFAYADKLAVLIASLISGVTGYAVLYWAGRHRIMKCVE
;
A
#
# COMPACT_ATOMS: atom_id res chain seq x y z
N MET A 1 -26.61 -0.80 18.07
CA MET A 1 -26.27 0.62 18.20
C MET A 1 -24.95 0.97 17.49
N PRO A 2 -23.73 0.62 17.94
CA PRO A 2 -22.49 1.05 17.24
C PRO A 2 -22.27 0.39 15.86
N LYS A 3 -22.68 -0.88 15.70
CA LYS A 3 -22.57 -1.62 14.42
C LYS A 3 -23.41 -1.03 13.28
N GLN A 4 -24.53 -0.37 13.59
CA GLN A 4 -25.39 0.23 12.56
C GLN A 4 -24.77 1.53 12.02
N ILE A 5 -24.23 2.37 12.92
CA ILE A 5 -23.54 3.61 12.56
C ILE A 5 -22.29 3.31 11.72
N GLU A 6 -21.52 2.27 12.08
CA GLU A 6 -20.36 1.85 11.29
C GLU A 6 -20.76 1.36 9.89
N HIS A 7 -21.82 0.56 9.78
CA HIS A 7 -22.29 0.04 8.49
C HIS A 7 -22.80 1.15 7.56
N ASP A 8 -23.55 2.11 8.09
CA ASP A 8 -24.08 3.24 7.33
C ASP A 8 -22.97 4.21 6.89
N LEU A 9 -21.96 4.43 7.76
CA LEU A 9 -20.86 5.34 7.46
C LEU A 9 -19.82 4.71 6.52
N HIS A 10 -19.62 3.40 6.57
CA HIS A 10 -18.64 2.71 5.73
C HIS A 10 -18.94 2.86 4.25
N GLY A 11 -20.22 2.76 3.85
CA GLY A 11 -20.64 2.99 2.47
C GLY A 11 -20.33 4.42 2.01
N TYR A 12 -20.71 5.42 2.79
CA TYR A 12 -20.48 6.82 2.44
C TYR A 12 -18.98 7.15 2.34
N VAL A 13 -18.16 6.63 3.27
CA VAL A 13 -16.71 6.86 3.25
C VAL A 13 -16.06 6.20 2.04
N ALA A 14 -16.43 4.95 1.74
CA ALA A 14 -15.83 4.19 0.65
C ALA A 14 -16.20 4.75 -0.74
N PHE A 15 -17.44 5.18 -0.94
CA PHE A 15 -17.94 5.59 -2.25
C PHE A 15 -17.90 7.11 -2.50
N PHE A 16 -17.85 7.94 -1.46
CA PHE A 16 -17.83 9.40 -1.61
C PHE A 16 -16.55 10.03 -1.08
N VAL A 17 -16.23 9.80 0.20
CA VAL A 17 -15.12 10.50 0.87
C VAL A 17 -13.76 10.08 0.27
N LEU A 18 -13.50 8.78 0.13
CA LEU A 18 -12.22 8.28 -0.40
C LEU A 18 -11.98 8.70 -1.87
N PRO A 19 -12.95 8.58 -2.80
CA PRO A 19 -12.77 9.05 -4.17
C PRO A 19 -12.53 10.55 -4.27
N VAL A 20 -13.31 11.37 -3.55
CA VAL A 20 -13.13 12.83 -3.55
C VAL A 20 -11.79 13.21 -2.93
N PHE A 21 -11.41 12.60 -1.82
CA PHE A 21 -10.12 12.82 -1.18
C PHE A 21 -8.95 12.48 -2.11
N ALA A 22 -9.01 11.30 -2.73
CA ALA A 22 -8.01 10.84 -3.67
C ALA A 22 -7.92 11.79 -4.87
N PHE A 23 -9.05 12.21 -5.44
CA PHE A 23 -9.09 13.12 -6.58
C PHE A 23 -8.44 14.48 -6.27
N VAL A 24 -8.79 15.09 -5.14
CA VAL A 24 -8.25 16.40 -4.73
C VAL A 24 -6.77 16.32 -4.38
N ASN A 25 -6.35 15.29 -3.64
CA ASN A 25 -4.97 15.18 -3.17
C ASN A 25 -4.01 14.60 -4.20
N ALA A 26 -4.50 13.73 -5.08
CA ALA A 26 -3.72 13.11 -6.16
C ALA A 26 -3.70 13.94 -7.44
N GLY A 27 -4.37 15.10 -7.49
CA GLY A 27 -4.26 16.06 -8.57
C GLY A 27 -2.83 16.59 -8.72
N ILE A 28 -1.97 15.79 -9.34
CA ILE A 28 -0.55 16.09 -9.56
C ILE A 28 -0.39 16.78 -10.91
N SER A 29 0.26 17.94 -10.92
CA SER A 29 0.68 18.57 -12.16
C SER A 29 1.91 17.84 -12.68
N LEU A 30 1.74 16.95 -13.67
CA LEU A 30 2.86 16.29 -14.37
C LEU A 30 3.67 17.26 -15.24
N LYS A 31 3.18 18.50 -15.41
CA LYS A 31 3.82 19.51 -16.23
C LYS A 31 5.03 20.06 -15.49
N GLY A 32 6.23 19.73 -16.00
CA GLY A 32 7.51 20.14 -15.40
C GLY A 32 8.15 19.11 -14.47
N ILE A 33 7.55 17.93 -14.28
CA ILE A 33 8.18 16.85 -13.52
C ILE A 33 9.20 16.14 -14.40
N GLY A 34 10.47 16.54 -14.29
CA GLY A 34 11.58 15.84 -14.91
C GLY A 34 11.89 14.52 -14.20
N LEU A 35 12.52 13.58 -14.91
CA LEU A 35 13.03 12.33 -14.30
C LEU A 35 13.96 12.63 -13.11
N GLU A 36 14.66 13.75 -13.13
CA GLU A 36 15.53 14.23 -12.06
C GLU A 36 14.81 14.40 -10.71
N GLN A 37 13.55 14.86 -10.70
CA GLN A 37 12.78 15.01 -9.46
C GLN A 37 12.37 13.67 -8.86
N ILE A 38 12.18 12.63 -9.68
CA ILE A 38 11.90 11.26 -9.20
C ILE A 38 13.16 10.65 -8.58
N PHE A 39 14.34 10.94 -9.14
CA PHE A 39 15.63 10.52 -8.60
C PHE A 39 16.12 11.37 -7.44
N HIS A 40 15.35 12.40 -7.02
CA HIS A 40 15.68 13.17 -5.84
C HIS A 40 15.68 12.26 -4.59
N PRO A 41 16.65 12.40 -3.67
CA PRO A 41 16.79 11.53 -2.51
C PRO A 41 15.55 11.45 -1.63
N VAL A 42 14.76 12.53 -1.56
CA VAL A 42 13.49 12.57 -0.81
C VAL A 42 12.47 11.60 -1.44
N SER A 43 12.23 11.71 -2.75
CA SER A 43 11.25 10.86 -3.44
C SER A 43 11.69 9.40 -3.48
N LEU A 44 12.99 9.11 -3.64
CA LEU A 44 13.53 7.76 -3.48
C LEU A 44 13.34 7.22 -2.06
N GLY A 45 13.56 8.06 -1.04
CA GLY A 45 13.30 7.73 0.35
C GLY A 45 11.84 7.37 0.61
N VAL A 46 10.90 8.11 0.01
CA VAL A 46 9.47 7.80 0.07
C VAL A 46 9.17 6.47 -0.62
N ILE A 47 9.68 6.24 -1.84
CA ILE A 47 9.43 4.99 -2.58
C ILE A 47 9.96 3.79 -1.81
N LEU A 48 11.22 3.83 -1.37
CA LEU A 48 11.85 2.74 -0.63
C LEU A 48 11.21 2.56 0.75
N GLY A 49 10.87 3.64 1.44
CA GLY A 49 10.21 3.60 2.74
C GLY A 49 8.81 2.98 2.66
N LEU A 50 8.01 3.34 1.65
CA LEU A 50 6.68 2.76 1.46
C LEU A 50 6.76 1.31 0.99
N PHE A 51 7.61 1.01 0.02
CA PHE A 51 7.70 -0.33 -0.55
C PHE A 51 8.43 -1.29 0.40
N ALA A 52 9.71 -1.03 0.68
CA ALA A 52 10.53 -1.92 1.50
C ALA A 52 10.21 -1.79 2.98
N GLY A 53 9.96 -0.59 3.49
CA GLY A 53 9.66 -0.38 4.91
C GLY A 53 8.37 -1.06 5.36
N LYS A 54 7.29 -1.00 4.56
CA LYS A 54 6.03 -1.71 4.87
C LYS A 54 6.21 -3.23 4.80
N GLN A 55 6.92 -3.72 3.78
CA GLN A 55 7.18 -5.15 3.64
C GLN A 55 8.00 -5.69 4.81
N LEU A 56 9.12 -5.06 5.13
CA LEU A 56 10.00 -5.49 6.23
C LEU A 56 9.30 -5.35 7.58
N GLY A 57 8.54 -4.28 7.79
CA GLY A 57 7.76 -4.10 9.01
C GLY A 57 6.72 -5.20 9.18
N VAL A 58 5.78 -5.34 8.24
CA VAL A 58 4.68 -6.29 8.37
C VAL A 58 5.20 -7.74 8.37
N PHE A 59 6.03 -8.11 7.39
CA PHE A 59 6.57 -9.46 7.31
C PHE A 59 7.45 -9.79 8.53
N GLY A 60 8.32 -8.86 8.94
CA GLY A 60 9.23 -9.04 10.07
C GLY A 60 8.46 -9.23 11.39
N PHE A 61 7.50 -8.36 11.70
CA PHE A 61 6.71 -8.50 12.92
C PHE A 61 5.82 -9.74 12.91
N CYS A 62 5.18 -10.06 11.79
CA CYS A 62 4.38 -11.27 11.71
C CYS A 62 5.24 -12.54 11.80
N PHE A 63 6.41 -12.57 11.16
CA PHE A 63 7.35 -13.69 11.28
C PHE A 63 7.83 -13.86 12.72
N LEU A 64 8.14 -12.76 13.40
CA LEU A 64 8.55 -12.77 14.79
C LEU A 64 7.43 -13.26 15.71
N ALA A 65 6.19 -12.81 15.49
CA ALA A 65 5.01 -13.28 16.22
C ALA A 65 4.74 -14.78 16.05
N ILE A 66 4.95 -15.31 14.83
CA ILE A 66 4.85 -16.76 14.55
C ILE A 66 5.98 -17.51 15.27
N LYS A 67 7.21 -17.00 15.22
CA LYS A 67 8.38 -17.62 15.88
C LYS A 67 8.22 -17.70 17.40
N PHE A 68 7.64 -16.66 18.02
CA PHE A 68 7.31 -16.64 19.44
C PHE A 68 6.01 -17.38 19.80
N LYS A 69 5.37 -18.05 18.83
CA LYS A 69 4.08 -18.76 18.99
C LYS A 69 2.93 -17.87 19.52
N LEU A 70 3.05 -16.55 19.37
CA LEU A 70 1.99 -15.58 19.71
C LEU A 70 0.88 -15.56 18.65
N ALA A 71 1.21 -15.90 17.41
CA ALA A 71 0.27 -16.02 16.30
C ALA A 71 0.46 -17.35 15.56
N LYS A 72 -0.61 -17.87 14.96
CA LYS A 72 -0.58 -19.08 14.11
C LYS A 72 -0.97 -18.70 12.69
N LEU A 73 -0.24 -19.20 11.70
CA LEU A 73 -0.64 -19.08 10.30
C LEU A 73 -1.96 -19.84 10.10
N PRO A 74 -2.98 -19.24 9.44
CA PRO A 74 -4.25 -19.94 9.20
C PRO A 74 -4.03 -21.24 8.41
N LYS A 75 -4.76 -22.30 8.79
CA LYS A 75 -4.59 -23.69 8.29
C LYS A 75 -4.65 -23.86 6.76
N TYR A 76 -5.16 -22.86 6.05
CA TYR A 76 -5.40 -22.90 4.60
C TYR A 76 -4.53 -21.90 3.82
N CYS A 77 -3.61 -21.20 4.48
CA CYS A 77 -2.77 -20.18 3.84
C CYS A 77 -1.39 -20.74 3.50
N ASN A 78 -0.98 -20.60 2.24
CA ASN A 78 0.38 -20.92 1.82
C ASN A 78 1.34 -19.79 2.24
N PRO A 79 2.57 -20.06 2.71
CA PRO A 79 3.57 -19.01 2.95
C PRO A 79 3.75 -18.04 1.77
N ALA A 80 3.58 -18.49 0.52
CA ALA A 80 3.59 -17.61 -0.65
C ALA A 80 2.39 -16.63 -0.69
N GLN A 81 1.19 -17.08 -0.29
CA GLN A 81 0.01 -16.22 -0.17
C GLN A 81 0.16 -15.23 0.99
N PHE A 82 0.73 -15.69 2.10
CA PHE A 82 1.03 -14.85 3.24
C PHE A 82 2.01 -13.72 2.86
N TYR A 83 3.10 -14.06 2.15
CA TYR A 83 4.04 -13.06 1.64
C TYR A 83 3.37 -12.11 0.63
N GLY A 84 2.55 -12.64 -0.29
CA GLY A 84 1.76 -11.82 -1.21
C GLY A 84 0.83 -10.83 -0.50
N LEU A 85 0.20 -11.22 0.60
CA LEU A 85 -0.61 -10.34 1.44
C LEU A 85 0.24 -9.26 2.11
N CYS A 86 1.42 -9.60 2.62
CA CYS A 86 2.37 -8.61 3.14
C CYS A 86 2.79 -7.61 2.05
N LEU A 87 3.02 -8.05 0.81
CA LEU A 87 3.34 -7.15 -0.31
C LEU A 87 2.20 -6.17 -0.59
N LEU A 88 0.94 -6.61 -0.53
CA LEU A 88 -0.23 -5.75 -0.73
C LEU A 88 -0.40 -4.68 0.36
N THR A 89 0.15 -4.88 1.56
CA THR A 89 0.06 -3.85 2.62
C THR A 89 0.81 -2.55 2.26
N GLY A 90 1.62 -2.55 1.20
CA GLY A 90 2.24 -1.33 0.67
C GLY A 90 1.32 -0.47 -0.18
N THR A 91 0.10 -0.91 -0.54
CA THR A 91 -0.87 -0.13 -1.33
C THR A 91 -1.62 0.92 -0.49
N ILE A 92 -0.90 1.67 0.35
CA ILE A 92 -1.48 2.68 1.26
C ILE A 92 -1.42 4.04 0.56
N PHE A 93 -2.18 4.17 -0.51
CA PHE A 93 -2.17 5.38 -1.32
C PHE A 93 -2.77 6.58 -0.56
N THR A 94 -4.00 6.44 -0.07
CA THR A 94 -4.77 7.56 0.50
C THR A 94 -4.19 8.08 1.81
N MET A 95 -3.83 7.19 2.74
CA MET A 95 -3.22 7.62 4.01
C MET A 95 -1.81 8.18 3.81
N SER A 96 -1.04 7.70 2.83
CA SER A 96 0.27 8.28 2.53
C SER A 96 0.16 9.64 1.85
N LEU A 97 -0.82 9.87 0.97
CA LEU A 97 -1.11 11.21 0.45
C LEU A 97 -1.54 12.17 1.57
N PHE A 98 -2.32 11.69 2.54
CA PHE A 98 -2.69 12.48 3.70
C PHE A 98 -1.48 12.88 4.56
N ILE A 99 -0.62 11.92 4.90
CA ILE A 99 0.60 12.18 5.69
C ILE A 99 1.54 13.12 4.94
N ASN A 100 1.67 12.95 3.62
CA ASN A 100 2.46 13.85 2.78
C ASN A 100 1.92 15.29 2.84
N SER A 101 0.60 15.48 2.75
CA SER A 101 -0.02 16.80 2.86
C SER A 101 0.22 17.51 4.20
N LEU A 102 0.45 16.75 5.28
CA LEU A 102 0.78 17.28 6.61
C LEU A 102 2.27 17.54 6.80
N SER A 103 3.12 16.90 6.01
CA SER A 103 4.58 16.91 6.19
C SER A 103 5.24 18.13 5.52
N TYR A 104 4.61 18.70 4.48
CA TYR A 104 5.15 19.81 3.70
C TYR A 104 4.15 20.98 3.67
N HIS A 105 4.31 21.92 4.59
CA HIS A 105 3.43 23.08 4.72
C HIS A 105 3.79 24.26 3.78
N ASP A 106 5.04 24.37 3.28
CA ASP A 106 5.51 25.60 2.60
C ASP A 106 6.41 25.40 1.35
N THR A 107 6.67 24.17 0.91
CA THR A 107 7.57 23.92 -0.25
C THR A 107 6.82 23.25 -1.40
N TYR A 108 6.24 24.08 -2.26
CA TYR A 108 5.42 23.64 -3.40
C TYR A 108 6.14 22.68 -4.36
N GLU A 109 7.47 22.77 -4.49
CA GLU A 109 8.23 21.93 -5.42
C GLU A 109 8.33 20.46 -4.96
N PHE A 110 8.54 20.21 -3.67
CA PHE A 110 8.65 18.83 -3.15
C PHE A 110 7.28 18.15 -3.01
N ALA A 111 6.21 18.93 -2.78
CA ALA A 111 4.86 18.41 -2.59
C ALA A 111 4.34 17.61 -3.81
N TYR A 112 4.69 17.98 -5.04
CA TYR A 112 4.25 17.25 -6.24
C TYR A 112 5.07 15.97 -6.48
N ALA A 113 6.39 16.04 -6.29
CA ALA A 113 7.29 14.90 -6.50
C ALA A 113 6.97 13.75 -5.53
N ASP A 114 6.69 14.06 -4.25
CA ASP A 114 6.42 13.03 -3.25
C ASP A 114 5.05 12.38 -3.41
N LYS A 115 4.05 13.12 -3.90
CA LYS A 115 2.74 12.53 -4.24
C LYS A 115 2.87 11.53 -5.39
N LEU A 116 3.70 11.85 -6.37
CA LEU A 116 4.02 10.95 -7.48
C LEU A 116 4.84 9.74 -6.99
N ALA A 117 5.79 9.94 -6.07
CA ALA A 117 6.54 8.87 -5.42
C ALA A 117 5.62 7.88 -4.69
N VAL A 118 4.63 8.36 -3.92
CA VAL A 118 3.62 7.52 -3.25
C VAL A 118 2.78 6.73 -4.27
N LEU A 119 2.41 7.35 -5.39
CA LEU A 119 1.66 6.69 -6.45
C LEU A 119 2.47 5.56 -7.10
N ILE A 120 3.74 5.83 -7.44
CA ILE A 120 4.67 4.83 -7.98
C ILE A 120 4.88 3.67 -7.00
N ALA A 121 5.16 3.98 -5.74
CA ALA A 121 5.39 2.96 -4.71
C ALA A 121 4.15 2.06 -4.51
N SER A 122 2.96 2.66 -4.48
CA SER A 122 1.69 1.95 -4.34
C SER A 122 1.40 1.06 -5.55
N LEU A 123 1.69 1.54 -6.77
CA LEU A 123 1.58 0.76 -8.00
C LEU A 123 2.54 -0.43 -8.01
N ILE A 124 3.81 -0.22 -7.66
CA ILE A 124 4.82 -1.29 -7.62
C ILE A 124 4.40 -2.35 -6.59
N SER A 125 3.98 -1.94 -5.39
CA SER A 125 3.48 -2.83 -4.33
C SER A 125 2.23 -3.60 -4.76
N GLY A 126 1.27 -2.94 -5.42
CA GLY A 126 0.06 -3.57 -5.92
C GLY A 126 0.33 -4.60 -7.02
N VAL A 127 1.17 -4.25 -8.00
CA VAL A 127 1.53 -5.14 -9.12
C VAL A 127 2.33 -6.34 -8.63
N THR A 128 3.35 -6.13 -7.77
CA THR A 128 4.14 -7.24 -7.21
C THR A 128 3.31 -8.12 -6.29
N GLY A 129 2.49 -7.54 -5.41
CA GLY A 129 1.58 -8.29 -4.54
C GLY A 129 0.56 -9.11 -5.34
N TYR A 130 -0.06 -8.51 -6.36
CA TYR A 130 -0.98 -9.21 -7.26
C TYR A 130 -0.29 -10.34 -8.03
N ALA A 131 0.90 -10.10 -8.59
CA ALA A 131 1.65 -11.12 -9.33
C ALA A 131 1.98 -12.34 -8.45
N VAL A 132 2.46 -12.11 -7.23
CA VAL A 132 2.76 -13.18 -6.26
C VAL A 132 1.50 -13.94 -5.87
N LEU A 133 0.39 -13.25 -5.61
CA LEU A 133 -0.88 -13.88 -5.28
C LEU A 133 -1.49 -14.66 -6.45
N TYR A 134 -1.38 -14.14 -7.66
CA TYR A 134 -1.84 -14.81 -8.88
C TYR A 134 -1.10 -16.13 -9.08
N TRP A 135 0.23 -16.13 -8.94
CA TRP A 135 1.05 -17.34 -9.02
C TRP A 135 0.76 -18.32 -7.88
N ALA A 136 0.62 -17.82 -6.65
CA ALA A 136 0.34 -18.66 -5.48
C ALA A 136 -1.09 -19.24 -5.49
N GLY A 137 -2.08 -18.52 -6.04
CA GLY A 137 -3.46 -18.98 -6.22
C GLY A 137 -3.57 -20.08 -7.27
N ARG A 138 -2.78 -20.00 -8.34
CA ARG A 138 -2.72 -21.01 -9.41
C ARG A 138 -2.28 -22.39 -8.92
N HIS A 139 -1.45 -22.44 -7.87
CA HIS A 139 -1.03 -23.69 -7.23
C HIS A 139 -2.13 -24.44 -6.47
N ARG A 140 -3.26 -23.78 -6.13
CA ARG A 140 -4.40 -24.44 -5.46
C ARG A 140 -5.41 -25.04 -6.44
N ILE A 141 -5.56 -24.46 -7.63
CA ILE A 141 -6.45 -25.02 -8.66
C ILE A 141 -5.91 -26.38 -9.14
N MET A 142 -4.59 -26.53 -9.29
CA MET A 142 -4.03 -27.82 -9.71
C MET A 142 -4.14 -28.94 -8.65
N LYS A 143 -4.02 -28.61 -7.34
CA LYS A 143 -4.17 -29.60 -6.25
C LYS A 143 -5.62 -30.03 -5.95
N CYS A 144 -6.62 -29.40 -6.55
CA CYS A 144 -8.01 -29.89 -6.51
C CYS A 144 -8.39 -30.65 -7.79
N VAL A 145 -7.49 -30.74 -8.77
CA VAL A 145 -7.72 -31.44 -10.06
C VAL A 145 -6.92 -32.76 -10.14
N GLU A 146 -5.93 -32.96 -9.26
CA GLU A 146 -5.35 -34.29 -8.91
C GLU A 146 -6.03 -34.88 -7.67
#